data_AF-A0A524FLI4-F1
#
_entry.id   AF-A0A524FLI4-F1
#
_cell.length_a   1.000
_cell.length_b   1.000
_cell.length_c   1.000
_cell.angle_alpha   90.00
_cell.angle_beta   90.00
_cell.angle_gamma   90.00
#
_symmetry.space_group_name_H-M   'P 1'
#
loop_
_entity.id
_entity.type
_entity.pdbx_description
1 polymer ?
#
loop_
_entity_poly.entity_id
_entity_poly.type
_entity_poly.pdbx_seq_one_letter_code
_entity_poly.pdbx_strand_id
1 'polypeptide(L)'
;MPLADLKSKYSIKELRGSSSIASEKHKFMNQYYPSIRHDPHEGFFYGFLCLIYDRIDNIKDLKAQMRLFFLSATKQLVVEEQDVEEYLQYAKKKQLITQDSNGTIHLTQNGKKLVEYSYFSTLHDSY
;
A
#
# COMPACT_ATOMS: atom_id res chain seq x y z
N MET A 1 2.99 6.16 -13.42
CA MET A 1 2.06 7.16 -12.91
C MET A 1 2.34 7.28 -11.42
N PRO A 2 2.67 8.46 -10.92
CA PRO A 2 2.76 8.76 -9.48
C PRO A 2 1.43 8.55 -8.78
N LEU A 3 1.45 8.27 -7.48
CA LEU A 3 0.27 8.16 -6.62
C LEU A 3 -0.55 9.46 -6.63
N ALA A 4 0.11 10.61 -6.71
CA ALA A 4 -0.54 11.93 -6.78
C ALA A 4 -1.51 12.06 -7.97
N ASP A 5 -1.23 11.36 -9.07
CA ASP A 5 -2.04 11.41 -10.28
C ASP A 5 -3.23 10.43 -10.22
N LEU A 6 -3.29 9.51 -9.25
CA LEU A 6 -4.39 8.53 -9.14
C LEU A 6 -5.75 9.18 -8.95
N LYS A 7 -5.82 10.34 -8.30
CA LYS A 7 -7.08 11.10 -8.15
C LYS A 7 -7.72 11.40 -9.49
N SER A 8 -6.91 11.69 -10.51
CA SER A 8 -7.38 12.04 -11.86
C SER A 8 -7.98 10.84 -12.62
N LYS A 9 -7.65 9.61 -12.19
CA LYS A 9 -8.12 8.36 -12.80
C LYS A 9 -9.58 8.06 -12.50
N TYR A 10 -10.11 8.57 -11.38
CA TYR A 10 -11.47 8.29 -10.92
C TYR A 10 -12.39 9.47 -11.20
N SER A 11 -13.51 9.21 -11.88
CA SER A 11 -14.53 10.24 -12.09
C SER A 11 -15.30 10.52 -10.79
N ILE A 12 -15.80 11.76 -10.65
CA ILE A 12 -16.69 12.14 -9.53
C ILE A 12 -17.90 11.19 -9.42
N LYS A 13 -18.36 10.63 -10.55
CA LYS A 13 -19.48 9.68 -10.59
C LYS A 13 -19.13 8.32 -9.99
N GLU A 14 -17.91 7.81 -10.24
CA GLU A 14 -17.41 6.57 -9.63
C GLU A 14 -17.11 6.73 -8.14
N LEU A 15 -16.66 7.92 -7.73
CA LEU A 15 -16.46 8.27 -6.32
C LEU A 15 -17.79 8.38 -5.54
N ARG A 16 -18.89 8.70 -6.22
CA ARG A 16 -20.23 8.88 -5.62
C ARG A 16 -21.16 7.68 -5.78
N GLY A 17 -20.82 6.69 -6.60
CA GLY A 17 -21.77 5.63 -6.94
C GLY A 17 -21.17 4.41 -7.61
N SER A 18 -21.15 3.30 -6.87
CA SER A 18 -21.47 1.94 -7.33
C SER A 18 -21.20 0.96 -6.19
N SER A 19 -22.25 0.53 -5.49
CA SER A 19 -22.16 -0.44 -4.39
C SER A 19 -21.62 -1.81 -4.81
N SER A 20 -21.81 -2.20 -6.09
CA SER A 20 -21.30 -3.48 -6.62
C SER A 20 -19.79 -3.45 -6.87
N ILE A 21 -19.27 -2.37 -7.47
CA ILE A 21 -17.82 -2.20 -7.72
C ILE A 21 -17.07 -2.06 -6.39
N ALA A 22 -17.65 -1.34 -5.43
CA ALA A 22 -17.12 -1.24 -4.07
C ALA A 22 -17.01 -2.63 -3.41
N SER A 23 -18.00 -3.50 -3.62
CA SER A 23 -18.00 -4.85 -3.05
C SER A 23 -16.89 -5.76 -3.60
N GLU A 24 -16.56 -5.67 -4.90
CA GLU A 24 -15.49 -6.47 -5.51
C GLU A 24 -14.11 -5.97 -5.07
N LYS A 25 -13.92 -4.64 -5.05
CA LYS A 25 -12.68 -4.01 -4.54
C LYS A 25 -12.44 -4.40 -3.08
N HIS A 26 -13.47 -4.33 -2.25
CA HIS A 26 -13.40 -4.70 -0.84
C HIS A 26 -13.08 -6.19 -0.65
N LYS A 27 -13.73 -7.09 -1.41
CA LYS A 27 -13.40 -8.53 -1.40
C LYS A 27 -11.95 -8.80 -1.79
N PHE A 28 -11.41 -8.08 -2.78
CA PHE A 28 -10.01 -8.21 -3.18
C PHE A 28 -9.07 -7.73 -2.06
N MET A 29 -9.33 -6.56 -1.48
CA MET A 29 -8.54 -5.99 -0.39
C MET A 29 -8.50 -6.91 0.85
N ASN A 30 -9.63 -7.54 1.21
CA ASN A 30 -9.73 -8.45 2.35
C ASN A 30 -8.86 -9.71 2.23
N GLN A 31 -8.34 -10.03 1.04
CA GLN A 31 -7.38 -11.14 0.85
C GLN A 31 -5.97 -10.79 1.37
N TYR A 32 -5.69 -9.50 1.52
CA TYR A 32 -4.37 -8.96 1.86
C TYR A 32 -4.38 -8.15 3.16
N TYR A 33 -5.52 -7.59 3.54
CA TYR A 33 -5.78 -6.90 4.81
C TYR A 33 -6.78 -7.75 5.61
N PRO A 34 -6.33 -8.65 6.49
CA PRO A 34 -7.24 -9.45 7.29
C PRO A 34 -7.98 -8.52 8.26
N SER A 35 -9.29 -8.33 8.01
CA SER A 35 -10.24 -7.42 8.68
C SER A 35 -10.42 -7.60 10.20
N ILE A 36 -9.33 -7.68 10.95
CA ILE A 36 -9.28 -7.74 12.41
C ILE A 36 -9.08 -6.29 12.87
N ARG A 37 -10.19 -5.54 13.00
CA ARG A 37 -10.32 -4.21 13.61
C ARG A 37 -9.06 -3.31 13.62
N HIS A 38 -9.06 -2.29 12.77
CA HIS A 38 -8.21 -1.09 12.87
C HIS A 38 -6.75 -1.37 13.24
N ASP A 39 -6.15 -2.37 12.60
CA ASP A 39 -4.74 -2.65 12.78
C ASP A 39 -3.91 -1.53 12.08
N PRO A 40 -3.13 -0.73 12.81
CA PRO A 40 -2.26 0.28 12.21
C PRO A 40 -1.29 -0.31 11.18
N HIS A 41 -0.94 -1.60 11.31
CA HIS A 41 -0.08 -2.33 10.37
C HIS A 41 -0.68 -2.41 8.95
N GLU A 42 -2.00 -2.36 8.79
CA GLU A 42 -2.62 -2.28 7.45
C GLU A 42 -2.31 -0.95 6.76
N GLY A 43 -2.36 0.15 7.51
CA GLY A 43 -1.99 1.48 7.03
C GLY A 43 -0.50 1.58 6.71
N PHE A 44 0.36 1.00 7.54
CA PHE A 44 1.80 0.91 7.27
C PHE A 44 2.11 0.07 6.05
N PHE A 45 1.44 -1.08 5.90
CA PHE A 45 1.62 -1.93 4.73
C PHE A 45 1.14 -1.25 3.45
N TYR A 46 0.03 -0.54 3.50
CA TYR A 46 -0.43 0.29 2.38
C TYR A 46 0.59 1.38 2.01
N GLY A 47 1.10 2.10 3.01
CA GLY A 47 2.16 3.10 2.82
C GLY A 47 3.41 2.50 2.16
N PHE A 48 3.85 1.33 2.62
CA PHE A 48 4.96 0.59 2.02
C PHE A 48 4.74 0.31 0.52
N LEU A 49 3.55 -0.19 0.15
CA LEU A 49 3.23 -0.44 -1.26
C LEU A 49 3.14 0.85 -2.09
N CYS A 50 2.71 1.97 -1.50
CA CYS A 50 2.68 3.28 -2.15
C CYS A 50 4.08 3.78 -2.49
N LEU A 51 5.06 3.61 -1.58
CA LEU A 51 6.45 4.00 -1.85
C LEU A 51 6.99 3.28 -3.10
N ILE A 52 6.73 1.97 -3.23
CA ILE A 52 7.12 1.20 -4.41
C ILE A 52 6.36 1.65 -5.66
N TYR A 53 5.07 1.99 -5.51
CA TYR A 53 4.25 2.56 -6.59
C TYR A 53 4.87 3.86 -7.14
N ASP A 54 5.39 4.70 -6.24
CA ASP A 54 6.09 5.96 -6.53
C ASP A 54 7.56 5.79 -6.94
N ARG A 55 7.98 4.56 -7.28
CA ARG A 55 9.33 4.23 -7.77
C ARG A 55 10.44 4.36 -6.73
N ILE A 56 10.08 4.29 -5.45
CA ILE A 56 11.06 4.04 -4.39
C ILE A 56 11.22 2.52 -4.31
N ASP A 57 12.12 2.01 -5.15
CA ASP A 57 12.25 0.59 -5.46
C ASP A 57 13.54 -0.05 -4.91
N ASN A 58 14.42 0.77 -4.31
CA ASN A 58 15.57 0.29 -3.56
C ASN A 58 15.19 -0.02 -2.10
N ILE A 59 15.60 -1.18 -1.59
CA ILE A 59 15.31 -1.59 -0.21
C ILE A 59 15.83 -0.62 0.85
N LYS A 60 16.99 0.00 0.62
CA LYS A 60 17.60 0.96 1.55
C LYS A 60 16.73 2.22 1.65
N ASP A 61 16.26 2.71 0.51
CA ASP A 61 15.42 3.91 0.45
C ASP A 61 14.03 3.63 1.00
N LEU A 62 13.46 2.45 0.71
CA LEU A 62 12.22 1.98 1.33
C LEU A 62 12.32 1.94 2.85
N LYS A 63 13.40 1.36 3.40
CA LYS A 63 13.64 1.34 4.86
C LYS A 63 13.75 2.73 5.45
N ALA A 64 14.47 3.64 4.78
CA ALA A 64 14.63 5.01 5.24
C ALA A 64 13.28 5.76 5.28
N GLN A 65 12.47 5.65 4.23
CA GLN A 65 11.17 6.30 4.15
C GLN A 65 10.15 5.70 5.11
N MET A 66 10.09 4.38 5.22
CA MET A 66 9.21 3.71 6.18
C MET A 66 9.55 4.11 7.60
N ARG A 67 10.84 4.19 7.96
CA ARG A 67 11.25 4.65 9.29
C ARG A 67 10.74 6.06 9.59
N LEU A 68 10.87 7.00 8.66
CA LEU A 68 10.31 8.35 8.82
C LEU A 68 8.79 8.32 9.01
N PHE A 69 8.11 7.49 8.22
CA PHE A 69 6.66 7.32 8.31
C PHE A 69 6.22 6.78 9.67
N PHE A 70 6.84 5.70 10.16
CA PHE A 70 6.58 5.15 11.49
C PHE A 70 6.80 6.16 12.60
N LEU A 71 7.96 6.84 12.62
CA LEU A 71 8.27 7.87 13.63
C LEU A 71 7.19 8.97 13.65
N SER A 72 6.71 9.40 12.48
CA SER A 72 5.68 10.43 12.37
C SER A 72 4.29 9.96 12.81
N ALA A 73 3.98 8.66 12.69
CA ALA A 73 2.65 8.12 12.92
C ALA A 73 2.46 7.48 14.31
N THR A 74 3.48 6.82 14.87
CA THR A 74 3.32 6.00 16.10
C THR A 74 3.88 6.63 17.37
N LYS A 75 4.60 7.78 17.29
CA LYS A 75 5.38 8.34 18.40
C LYS A 75 6.39 7.35 19.04
N GLN A 76 6.59 6.17 18.46
CA GLN A 76 7.60 5.21 18.93
C GLN A 76 8.99 5.72 18.52
N LEU A 77 9.94 5.69 19.44
CA LEU A 77 11.26 6.30 19.24
C LEU A 77 12.22 5.41 18.42
N VAL A 78 11.92 4.11 18.33
CA VAL A 78 12.79 3.12 17.69
C VAL A 78 11.93 2.27 16.77
N VAL A 79 12.23 2.34 15.48
CA VAL A 79 11.69 1.48 14.43
C VAL A 79 12.87 0.66 13.96
N GLU A 80 12.80 -0.65 14.15
CA GLU A 80 13.89 -1.55 13.79
C GLU A 80 13.81 -1.87 12.30
N GLU A 81 14.95 -2.16 11.68
CA GLU A 81 14.95 -2.57 10.26
C GLU A 81 14.13 -3.84 10.02
N GLN A 82 13.96 -4.65 11.07
CA GLN A 82 13.18 -5.89 11.05
C GLN A 82 11.70 -5.61 10.81
N ASP A 83 11.16 -4.52 11.38
CA ASP A 83 9.76 -4.12 11.17
C ASP A 83 9.47 -3.86 9.68
N VAL A 84 10.41 -3.23 8.96
CA VAL A 84 10.26 -2.98 7.52
C VAL A 84 10.43 -4.26 6.70
N GLU A 85 11.33 -5.14 7.13
CA GLU A 85 11.59 -6.43 6.49
C GLU A 85 10.34 -7.34 6.53
N GLU A 86 9.55 -7.29 7.60
CA GLU A 86 8.29 -8.03 7.70
C GLU A 86 7.31 -7.68 6.56
N TYR A 87 7.15 -6.40 6.23
CA TYR A 87 6.31 -5.98 5.10
C TYR A 87 6.87 -6.44 3.76
N LEU A 88 8.20 -6.42 3.59
CA LEU A 88 8.85 -6.92 2.37
C LEU A 88 8.58 -8.42 2.20
N GLN A 89 8.80 -9.20 3.25
CA GLN A 89 8.58 -10.65 3.24
C GLN A 89 7.11 -10.99 3.02
N TYR A 90 6.19 -10.25 3.66
CA TYR A 90 4.76 -10.40 3.46
C TYR A 90 4.36 -10.10 2.01
N ALA A 91 4.82 -8.99 1.44
CA ALA A 91 4.53 -8.62 0.05
C ALA A 91 5.09 -9.64 -0.95
N LYS A 92 6.29 -10.18 -0.70
CA LYS A 92 6.87 -11.28 -1.51
C LYS A 92 6.03 -12.54 -1.42
N LYS A 93 5.69 -12.99 -0.19
CA LYS A 93 4.86 -14.17 0.06
C LYS A 93 3.49 -14.08 -0.61
N LYS A 94 2.90 -12.88 -0.64
CA LYS A 94 1.61 -12.59 -1.28
C LYS A 94 1.71 -12.27 -2.77
N GLN A 95 2.90 -12.36 -3.37
CA GLN A 95 3.16 -12.08 -4.78
C GLN A 95 2.70 -10.67 -5.21
N LEU A 96 2.78 -9.70 -4.30
CA LEU A 96 2.45 -8.30 -4.56
C LEU A 96 3.66 -7.54 -5.11
N ILE A 97 4.86 -8.03 -4.84
CA ILE A 97 6.12 -7.50 -5.38
C ILE A 97 6.98 -8.59 -5.99
N THR A 98 7.89 -8.16 -6.86
CA THR A 98 8.97 -8.93 -7.45
C THR A 98 10.28 -8.17 -7.25
N GLN A 99 11.39 -8.87 -7.26
CA GLN A 99 12.72 -8.27 -7.17
C GLN A 99 13.53 -8.72 -8.37
N ASP A 100 14.14 -7.78 -9.09
CA ASP A 100 15.02 -8.10 -10.21
C ASP A 100 16.43 -8.49 -9.75
N SER A 101 17.27 -8.90 -10.71
CA SER A 101 18.66 -9.29 -10.47
C SER A 101 19.53 -8.16 -9.89
N ASN A 102 19.10 -6.91 -10.04
CA ASN A 102 19.82 -5.74 -9.55
C ASN A 102 19.34 -5.33 -8.14
N GLY A 103 18.38 -6.08 -7.58
CA GLY A 103 17.82 -5.82 -6.26
C GLY A 103 16.67 -4.80 -6.27
N THR A 104 16.23 -4.32 -7.43
CA THR A 104 15.14 -3.36 -7.59
C THR A 104 13.79 -4.05 -7.37
N ILE A 105 12.93 -3.43 -6.57
CA ILE A 105 11.65 -3.98 -6.17
C ILE A 105 10.53 -3.39 -7.04
N HIS A 106 9.74 -4.25 -7.68
CA HIS A 106 8.64 -3.85 -8.56
C HIS A 106 7.32 -4.40 -8.06
N LEU A 107 6.27 -3.58 -8.08
CA LEU A 107 4.90 -4.07 -7.87
C LEU A 107 4.47 -4.99 -9.02
N THR A 108 3.90 -6.14 -8.67
CA THR A 108 3.18 -6.99 -9.63
C THR A 108 1.88 -6.32 -10.05
N GLN A 109 1.16 -6.91 -11.01
CA GLN A 109 -0.16 -6.42 -11.39
C GLN A 109 -1.14 -6.44 -10.20
N ASN A 110 -1.07 -7.46 -9.34
CA ASN A 110 -1.86 -7.55 -8.12
C ASN A 110 -1.44 -6.50 -7.09
N GLY A 111 -0.14 -6.24 -6.93
CA GLY A 111 0.37 -5.17 -6.07
C GLY A 111 -0.15 -3.79 -6.47
N LYS A 112 -0.09 -3.48 -7.78
CA LYS A 112 -0.64 -2.23 -8.32
C LYS A 112 -2.14 -2.13 -8.09
N LYS A 113 -2.87 -3.21 -8.39
CA LYS A 113 -4.33 -3.27 -8.18
C LYS A 113 -4.70 -3.04 -6.72
N LEU A 114 -3.95 -3.60 -5.78
CA LEU A 114 -4.15 -3.40 -4.36
C LEU A 114 -3.96 -1.94 -3.96
N VAL A 115 -2.86 -1.30 -4.38
CA VAL A 115 -2.60 0.14 -4.10
C VAL A 115 -3.74 1.03 -4.60
N GLU A 116 -4.19 0.80 -5.84
CA GLU A 116 -5.26 1.58 -6.46
C GLU A 116 -6.61 1.37 -5.77
N TYR A 117 -6.91 0.14 -5.36
CA TYR A 117 -8.16 -0.17 -4.66
C TYR A 117 -8.17 0.40 -3.24
N SER A 118 -7.05 0.30 -2.53
CA SER A 118 -6.86 0.95 -1.23
C SER A 118 -7.00 2.46 -1.34
N TYR A 119 -6.36 3.09 -2.33
CA TYR A 119 -6.49 4.53 -2.58
C TYR A 119 -7.95 4.95 -2.79
N PHE A 120 -8.68 4.20 -3.62
CA PHE A 120 -10.10 4.44 -3.87
C PHE A 120 -10.95 4.30 -2.59
N SER A 121 -10.68 3.28 -1.76
CA SER A 121 -11.37 3.09 -0.47
C SER A 121 -11.11 4.27 0.47
N THR A 122 -9.85 4.65 0.66
CA THR A 122 -9.47 5.78 1.53
C THR A 122 -10.08 7.10 1.07
N LEU A 123 -10.13 7.35 -0.24
CA LEU A 123 -10.81 8.53 -0.78
C LEU A 123 -12.31 8.53 -0.44
N HIS A 124 -12.98 7.39 -0.55
CA HIS A 124 -14.41 7.29 -0.27
C HIS A 124 -14.73 7.37 1.23
N ASP A 125 -13.86 6.84 2.11
CA ASP A 125 -14.02 6.96 3.57
C ASP A 125 -13.77 8.40 4.07
N SER A 126 -13.10 9.24 3.28
CA SER A 126 -12.78 10.63 3.61
C SER A 126 -13.84 11.65 3.16
N TYR A 127 -14.93 11.20 2.51
CA TYR A 127 -16.06 12.03 2.04
C TYR A 127 -17.34 11.71 2.82
#